data_AF-A0A5N6T945-F1
#
_entry.id   AF-A0A5N6T945-F1
#
_cell.length_a   1.000
_cell.length_b   1.000
_cell.length_c   1.000
_cell.angle_alpha   90.00
_cell.angle_beta   90.00
_cell.angle_gamma   90.00
#
_symmetry.space_group_name_H-M   'P 1'
#
loop_
_entity.id
_entity.type
_entity.pdbx_description
1 polymer ?
#
loop_
_entity_poly.entity_id
_entity_poly.type
_entity_poly.pdbx_seq_one_letter_code
_entity_poly.pdbx_strand_id
1 'polypeptide(L)'
;MDLIFNYLDPLIIDSVYDSVRGSLQLGFCATSHTSSVCSVIADSKLWCRESIYRQSLSIFIVTWISSSVFFLLLGTVCHYLYFDKALKKHPKYHKNQIRHEIYDSLLSLFGLNVLTVPIFVAQVRGYAKLYDFGSGGVPFWYEFGQFLLFVLFSDTCMYWLHRTFHINYLFNLMHKKHHQYIIPTPFSAYAFDPLEAYIMSLPIYAYSFLWPMSREAQLIVFVTTNIWTILLHDNRDQFHTVHHKNVKLNFGQFLTLWDHLGGTYADPERYFAGKREGTVKS
;
A
#
# COMPACT_ATOMS: atom_id res chain seq x y z
N MET A 1 -8.61 11.85 -0.28
CA MET A 1 -9.56 11.59 0.82
C MET A 1 -10.66 12.64 0.88
N ASP A 2 -10.35 13.93 0.70
CA ASP A 2 -11.35 15.01 0.68
C ASP A 2 -12.45 14.81 -0.38
N LEU A 3 -12.14 14.24 -1.56
CA LEU A 3 -13.16 13.86 -2.55
C LEU A 3 -14.16 12.82 -2.03
N ILE A 4 -13.73 11.89 -1.20
CA ILE A 4 -14.63 10.88 -0.60
C ILE A 4 -15.49 11.56 0.49
N PHE A 5 -14.90 12.40 1.32
CA PHE A 5 -15.60 13.12 2.38
C PHE A 5 -16.56 14.19 1.85
N ASN A 6 -16.24 14.84 0.74
CA ASN A 6 -17.05 15.92 0.20
C ASN A 6 -18.17 15.42 -0.72
N TYR A 7 -17.99 14.27 -1.39
CA TYR A 7 -18.96 13.77 -2.38
C TYR A 7 -19.65 12.45 -2.01
N LEU A 8 -18.95 11.48 -1.40
CA LEU A 8 -19.54 10.18 -1.03
C LEU A 8 -20.16 10.20 0.38
N ASP A 9 -19.56 10.93 1.31
CA ASP A 9 -19.99 10.99 2.71
C ASP A 9 -21.42 11.55 2.88
N PRO A 10 -21.86 12.61 2.16
CA PRO A 10 -23.23 13.12 2.29
C PRO A 10 -24.32 12.18 1.79
N LEU A 11 -23.99 11.30 0.83
CA LEU A 11 -25.00 10.51 0.12
C LEU A 11 -25.16 9.11 0.69
N ILE A 12 -24.07 8.51 1.18
CA ILE A 12 -24.05 7.10 1.58
C ILE A 12 -23.62 6.96 3.03
N ILE A 13 -22.49 7.56 3.42
CA ILE A 13 -21.88 7.29 4.71
C ILE A 13 -22.68 7.93 5.84
N ASP A 14 -23.19 9.16 5.69
CA ASP A 14 -24.12 9.78 6.66
C ASP A 14 -25.32 8.88 6.95
N SER A 15 -26.00 8.41 5.90
CA SER A 15 -27.17 7.52 6.06
C SER A 15 -26.81 6.22 6.79
N VAL A 16 -25.61 5.68 6.55
CA VAL A 16 -25.13 4.48 7.26
C VAL A 16 -24.87 4.80 8.73
N TYR A 17 -24.17 5.89 9.06
CA TYR A 17 -23.91 6.27 10.45
C TYR A 17 -25.20 6.57 11.22
N ASP A 18 -26.16 7.26 10.60
CA ASP A 18 -27.46 7.55 11.23
C ASP A 18 -28.27 6.28 11.46
N SER A 19 -28.31 5.37 10.47
CA SER A 19 -29.00 4.08 10.60
C SER A 19 -28.37 3.18 11.67
N VAL A 20 -27.03 3.10 11.70
CA VAL A 20 -26.28 2.34 12.70
C VAL A 20 -26.52 2.92 14.09
N ARG A 21 -26.43 4.25 14.24
CA ARG A 21 -26.68 4.92 15.52
C ARG A 21 -28.10 4.65 16.01
N GLY A 22 -29.11 4.80 15.14
CA GLY A 22 -30.51 4.53 15.48
C GLY A 22 -30.73 3.09 15.94
N SER A 23 -30.12 2.12 15.24
CA SER A 23 -30.21 0.70 15.57
C SER A 23 -29.51 0.38 16.91
N LEU A 24 -28.35 0.97 17.17
CA LEU A 24 -27.64 0.84 18.46
C LEU A 24 -28.41 1.48 19.62
N GLN A 25 -29.07 2.62 19.39
CA GLN A 25 -29.95 3.25 20.39
C GLN A 25 -31.12 2.33 20.73
N LEU A 26 -31.79 1.78 19.71
CA LEU A 26 -32.91 0.86 19.93
C LEU A 26 -32.48 -0.43 20.64
N GLY A 27 -31.30 -0.97 20.30
CA GLY A 27 -30.82 -2.24 20.87
C GLY A 27 -30.23 -2.13 22.27
N PHE A 28 -29.43 -1.10 22.55
CA PHE A 28 -28.63 -1.01 23.79
C PHE A 28 -29.13 0.07 24.75
N CYS A 29 -29.86 1.08 24.27
CA CYS A 29 -30.34 2.19 25.11
C CYS A 29 -31.81 2.08 25.52
N ALA A 30 -32.57 1.12 24.97
CA ALA A 30 -34.01 1.03 25.23
C ALA A 30 -34.38 0.69 26.69
N THR A 31 -33.47 0.08 27.45
CA THR A 31 -33.75 -0.39 28.83
C THR A 31 -32.77 0.14 29.89
N SER A 32 -31.64 0.73 29.51
CA SER A 32 -30.63 1.25 30.47
C SER A 32 -29.93 2.50 29.95
N HIS A 33 -30.57 3.66 30.17
CA HIS A 33 -30.04 4.99 29.80
C HIS A 33 -28.80 5.42 30.58
N THR A 34 -28.43 4.71 31.66
CA THR A 34 -27.33 5.07 32.56
C THR A 34 -26.03 4.31 32.27
N SER A 35 -26.02 3.40 31.29
CA SER A 35 -24.80 2.70 30.90
C SER A 35 -23.83 3.65 30.16
N SER A 36 -22.54 3.49 30.41
CA SER A 36 -21.47 4.21 29.71
C SER A 36 -21.48 3.97 28.19
N VAL A 37 -22.03 2.84 27.75
CA VAL A 37 -22.23 2.51 26.33
C VAL A 37 -23.33 3.38 25.74
N CYS A 38 -24.45 3.55 26.44
CA CYS A 38 -25.55 4.35 25.95
C CYS A 38 -25.19 5.85 25.85
N SER A 39 -24.39 6.39 26.77
CA SER A 39 -23.93 7.78 26.69
C SER A 39 -23.06 8.05 25.45
N VAL A 40 -22.19 7.11 25.06
CA VAL A 40 -21.38 7.19 23.83
C VAL A 40 -22.26 7.13 22.57
N ILE A 41 -23.27 6.26 22.55
CA ILE A 41 -24.20 6.15 21.42
C ILE A 41 -25.10 7.40 21.32
N ALA A 42 -25.50 7.96 22.47
CA ALA A 42 -26.36 9.13 22.55
C ALA A 42 -25.62 10.45 22.24
N ASP A 43 -24.31 10.54 22.47
CA ASP A 43 -23.53 11.77 22.20
C ASP A 43 -23.39 12.05 20.70
N SER A 44 -24.19 13.00 20.19
CA SER A 44 -24.18 13.40 18.78
C SER A 44 -22.83 13.91 18.29
N LYS A 45 -21.95 14.40 19.18
CA LYS A 45 -20.61 14.89 18.80
C LYS A 45 -19.68 13.78 18.34
N LEU A 46 -19.87 12.54 18.81
CA LEU A 46 -19.04 11.42 18.38
C LEU A 46 -19.40 10.92 16.98
N TRP A 47 -20.62 11.18 16.53
CA TRP A 47 -21.19 10.75 15.25
C TRP A 47 -21.17 11.84 14.18
N CYS A 48 -20.87 13.09 14.55
CA CYS A 48 -20.77 14.19 13.60
C CYS A 48 -19.56 14.00 12.66
N ARG A 49 -19.63 14.58 11.45
CA ARG A 49 -18.57 14.43 10.43
C ARG A 49 -17.21 14.94 10.86
N GLU A 50 -17.16 15.93 11.74
CA GLU A 50 -15.92 16.51 12.27
C GLU A 50 -15.28 15.67 13.40
N SER A 51 -16.02 14.68 13.91
CA SER A 51 -15.54 13.75 14.92
C SER A 51 -14.34 12.98 14.39
N ILE A 52 -13.23 13.06 15.13
CA ILE A 52 -12.03 12.29 14.81
C ILE A 52 -12.30 10.78 14.79
N TYR A 53 -13.23 10.29 15.63
CA TYR A 53 -13.59 8.88 15.68
C TYR A 53 -14.34 8.45 14.41
N ARG A 54 -15.32 9.25 13.97
CA ARG A 54 -16.05 8.99 12.73
C ARG A 54 -15.12 9.08 11.53
N GLN A 55 -14.30 10.12 11.44
CA GLN A 55 -13.32 10.29 10.35
C GLN A 55 -12.37 9.10 10.32
N SER A 56 -11.79 8.71 11.47
CA SER A 56 -10.86 7.58 11.56
C SER A 56 -11.50 6.28 11.09
N LEU A 57 -12.72 5.99 11.55
CA LEU A 57 -13.45 4.77 11.17
C LEU A 57 -13.85 4.78 9.69
N SER A 58 -14.32 5.92 9.17
CA SER A 58 -14.68 6.07 7.76
C SER A 58 -13.46 5.91 6.86
N ILE A 59 -12.35 6.56 7.20
CA ILE A 59 -11.05 6.42 6.53
C ILE A 59 -10.67 4.95 6.50
N PHE A 60 -10.63 4.29 7.66
CA PHE A 60 -10.24 2.89 7.77
C PHE A 60 -11.07 1.97 6.89
N ILE A 61 -12.41 2.03 7.00
CA ILE A 61 -13.32 1.15 6.27
C ILE A 61 -13.17 1.37 4.77
N VAL A 62 -13.19 2.63 4.32
CA VAL A 62 -13.10 2.96 2.91
C VAL A 62 -11.76 2.51 2.34
N THR A 63 -10.64 2.85 2.98
CA THR A 63 -9.33 2.53 2.44
C THR A 63 -9.05 1.03 2.50
N TRP A 64 -9.49 0.32 3.55
CA TRP A 64 -9.35 -1.13 3.64
C TRP A 64 -10.16 -1.86 2.56
N ILE A 65 -11.43 -1.53 2.39
CA ILE A 65 -12.28 -2.15 1.36
C ILE A 65 -11.75 -1.81 -0.03
N SER A 66 -11.49 -0.53 -0.31
CA SER A 66 -11.00 -0.11 -1.62
C SER A 66 -9.66 -0.74 -1.98
N SER A 67 -8.69 -0.78 -1.06
CA SER A 67 -7.39 -1.41 -1.31
C SER A 67 -7.50 -2.92 -1.48
N SER A 68 -8.35 -3.60 -0.70
CA SER A 68 -8.58 -5.04 -0.82
C SER A 68 -9.25 -5.41 -2.16
N VAL A 69 -10.28 -4.66 -2.55
CA VAL A 69 -10.98 -4.86 -3.84
C VAL A 69 -10.03 -4.56 -5.00
N PHE A 70 -9.32 -3.43 -4.94
CA PHE A 70 -8.34 -3.05 -5.95
C PHE A 70 -7.26 -4.13 -6.13
N PHE A 71 -6.68 -4.61 -5.03
CA PHE A 71 -5.69 -5.69 -5.02
C PHE A 71 -6.22 -6.97 -5.65
N LEU A 72 -7.41 -7.43 -5.24
CA LEU A 72 -8.00 -8.67 -5.77
C LEU A 72 -8.32 -8.55 -7.26
N LEU A 73 -8.90 -7.42 -7.70
CA LEU A 73 -9.25 -7.19 -9.10
C LEU A 73 -8.00 -7.08 -9.97
N LEU A 74 -7.07 -6.18 -9.64
CA LEU A 74 -5.88 -5.97 -10.46
C LEU A 74 -4.95 -7.19 -10.40
N GLY A 75 -4.77 -7.81 -9.24
CA GLY A 75 -4.01 -9.05 -9.09
C GLY A 75 -4.59 -10.18 -9.92
N THR A 76 -5.92 -10.29 -10.00
CA THR A 76 -6.60 -11.27 -10.88
C THR A 76 -6.34 -10.96 -12.35
N VAL A 77 -6.54 -9.71 -12.78
CA VAL A 77 -6.28 -9.29 -14.16
C VAL A 77 -4.82 -9.57 -14.55
N CYS A 78 -3.86 -9.20 -13.70
CA CYS A 78 -2.43 -9.47 -13.93
C CYS A 78 -2.13 -10.97 -13.99
N HIS A 79 -2.70 -11.75 -13.06
CA HIS A 79 -2.51 -13.20 -13.04
C HIS A 79 -3.03 -13.89 -14.31
N TYR A 80 -4.17 -13.44 -14.85
CA TYR A 80 -4.74 -14.06 -16.05
C TYR A 80 -4.04 -13.63 -17.34
N LEU A 81 -3.65 -12.36 -17.45
CA LEU A 81 -3.12 -11.79 -18.69
C LEU A 81 -1.59 -11.87 -18.80
N TYR A 82 -0.87 -11.88 -17.67
CA TYR A 82 0.58 -11.63 -17.68
C TYR A 82 1.41 -12.70 -16.95
N PHE A 83 0.88 -13.37 -15.92
CA PHE A 83 1.62 -14.39 -15.17
C PHE A 83 1.88 -15.67 -15.99
N ASP A 84 3.14 -16.08 -16.11
CA ASP A 84 3.52 -17.33 -16.77
C ASP A 84 3.15 -18.56 -15.93
N LYS A 85 2.14 -19.31 -16.39
CA LYS A 85 1.64 -20.52 -15.72
C LYS A 85 2.66 -21.66 -15.70
N ALA A 86 3.69 -21.65 -16.55
CA ALA A 86 4.74 -22.67 -16.53
C ALA A 86 5.55 -22.65 -15.23
N LEU A 87 5.68 -21.48 -14.59
CA LEU A 87 6.39 -21.30 -13.33
C LEU A 87 5.77 -22.05 -12.16
N LYS A 88 4.48 -22.42 -12.25
CA LYS A 88 3.82 -23.26 -11.24
C LYS A 88 4.46 -24.66 -11.12
N LYS A 89 5.25 -25.07 -12.11
CA LYS A 89 6.03 -26.32 -12.10
C LYS A 89 7.41 -26.16 -11.45
N HIS A 90 7.83 -24.93 -11.12
CA HIS A 90 9.14 -24.69 -10.54
C HIS A 90 9.24 -25.35 -9.15
N PRO A 91 10.36 -26.01 -8.78
CA PRO A 91 10.48 -26.74 -7.51
C PRO A 91 10.29 -25.87 -6.25
N LYS A 92 10.50 -24.56 -6.38
CA LYS A 92 10.29 -23.57 -5.31
C LYS A 92 8.90 -22.93 -5.31
N TYR A 93 7.99 -23.35 -6.19
CA TYR A 93 6.60 -22.90 -6.17
C TYR A 93 5.82 -23.70 -5.12
N HIS A 94 5.16 -23.02 -4.19
CA HIS A 94 4.49 -23.67 -3.07
C HIS A 94 3.16 -24.30 -3.48
N LYS A 95 2.77 -25.37 -2.80
CA LYS A 95 1.41 -25.92 -2.94
C LYS A 95 0.39 -24.89 -2.44
N ASN A 96 -0.65 -24.63 -3.23
CA ASN A 96 -1.68 -23.61 -2.94
C ASN A 96 -1.13 -22.18 -2.75
N GLN A 97 0.03 -21.85 -3.34
CA GLN A 97 0.72 -20.57 -3.13
C GLN A 97 -0.19 -19.34 -3.26
N ILE A 98 -0.95 -19.25 -4.36
CA ILE A 98 -1.87 -18.12 -4.61
C ILE A 98 -2.85 -17.89 -3.45
N ARG A 99 -3.37 -18.97 -2.84
CA ARG A 99 -4.29 -18.84 -1.70
C ARG A 99 -3.58 -18.25 -0.47
N HIS A 100 -2.34 -18.68 -0.22
CA HIS A 100 -1.55 -18.15 0.90
C HIS A 100 -1.12 -16.71 0.63
N GLU A 101 -0.69 -16.38 -0.59
CA GLU A 101 -0.35 -15.02 -1.01
C GLU A 101 -1.54 -14.07 -0.86
N ILE A 102 -2.74 -14.47 -1.30
CA ILE A 102 -3.96 -13.67 -1.10
C ILE A 102 -4.25 -13.48 0.39
N TYR A 103 -4.17 -14.53 1.20
CA TYR A 103 -4.43 -14.43 2.64
C TYR A 103 -3.43 -13.50 3.34
N ASP A 104 -2.14 -13.69 3.09
CA ASP A 104 -1.07 -12.87 3.65
C ASP A 104 -1.21 -11.41 3.22
N SER A 105 -1.48 -11.16 1.93
CA SER A 105 -1.70 -9.83 1.40
C SER A 105 -2.92 -9.14 2.01
N LEU A 106 -4.05 -9.83 2.17
CA LEU A 106 -5.24 -9.24 2.79
C LEU A 106 -5.05 -8.95 4.28
N LEU A 107 -4.32 -9.83 5.01
CA LEU A 107 -3.98 -9.59 6.41
C LEU A 107 -3.03 -8.38 6.55
N SER A 108 -2.03 -8.30 5.69
CA SER A 108 -1.09 -7.18 5.63
C SER A 108 -1.81 -5.87 5.28
N LEU A 109 -2.68 -5.88 4.27
CA LEU A 109 -3.51 -4.72 3.90
C LEU A 109 -4.40 -4.27 5.05
N PHE A 110 -5.02 -5.19 5.81
CA PHE A 110 -5.79 -4.83 6.99
C PHE A 110 -4.94 -4.07 8.01
N GLY A 111 -3.79 -4.63 8.41
CA GLY A 111 -2.92 -4.00 9.40
C GLY A 111 -2.27 -2.71 8.90
N LEU A 112 -1.87 -2.66 7.64
CA LEU A 112 -1.41 -1.45 6.95
C LEU A 112 -2.46 -0.34 7.06
N ASN A 113 -3.72 -0.63 6.73
CA ASN A 113 -4.80 0.36 6.79
C ASN A 113 -5.07 0.82 8.21
N VAL A 114 -5.01 -0.05 9.22
CA VAL A 114 -5.09 0.38 10.64
C VAL A 114 -3.98 1.39 10.96
N LEU A 115 -2.74 1.10 10.55
CA LEU A 115 -1.58 1.92 10.86
C LEU A 115 -1.52 3.24 10.06
N THR A 116 -2.13 3.31 8.88
CA THR A 116 -2.16 4.54 8.05
C THR A 116 -3.30 5.50 8.39
N VAL A 117 -4.32 5.08 9.15
CA VAL A 117 -5.42 5.97 9.57
C VAL A 117 -4.93 7.28 10.17
N PRO A 118 -3.97 7.33 11.12
CA PRO A 118 -3.49 8.60 11.67
C PRO A 118 -2.89 9.54 10.62
N ILE A 119 -2.22 8.99 9.60
CA ILE A 119 -1.64 9.76 8.49
C ILE A 119 -2.75 10.41 7.67
N PHE A 120 -3.77 9.64 7.28
CA PHE A 120 -4.89 10.15 6.50
C PHE A 120 -5.76 11.12 7.29
N VAL A 121 -5.97 10.87 8.59
CA VAL A 121 -6.63 11.83 9.50
C VAL A 121 -5.83 13.13 9.56
N ALA A 122 -4.50 13.06 9.68
CA ALA A 122 -3.65 14.24 9.68
C ALA A 122 -3.75 15.01 8.35
N GLN A 123 -3.79 14.32 7.21
CA GLN A 123 -3.97 14.93 5.89
C GLN A 123 -5.31 15.66 5.76
N VAL A 124 -6.44 15.01 6.09
CA VAL A 124 -7.78 15.63 5.96
C VAL A 124 -7.99 16.76 6.96
N ARG A 125 -7.29 16.75 8.10
CA ARG A 125 -7.32 17.82 9.10
C ARG A 125 -6.30 18.94 8.85
N GLY A 126 -5.65 18.94 7.69
CA GLY A 126 -4.80 20.04 7.23
C GLY A 126 -3.39 20.08 7.83
N TYR A 127 -2.91 18.99 8.44
CA TYR A 127 -1.52 18.91 8.93
C TYR A 127 -0.50 18.65 7.80
N ALA A 128 -0.95 18.17 6.64
CA ALA A 128 -0.12 18.04 5.45
C ALA A 128 -0.19 19.31 4.59
N LYS A 129 0.86 19.55 3.81
CA LYS A 129 0.99 20.68 2.87
C LYS A 129 0.24 20.41 1.55
N LEU A 130 -0.98 19.88 1.65
CA LEU A 130 -1.82 19.58 0.50
C LEU A 130 -2.53 20.83 -0.01
N TYR A 131 -2.43 21.09 -1.31
CA TYR A 131 -3.07 22.22 -1.98
C TYR A 131 -3.88 21.74 -3.21
N ASP A 132 -4.74 22.59 -3.76
CA ASP A 132 -5.54 22.24 -4.94
C ASP A 132 -4.76 22.60 -6.20
N PHE A 133 -4.65 21.66 -7.15
CA PHE A 133 -3.93 21.90 -8.40
C PHE A 133 -4.44 23.16 -9.11
N GLY A 134 -3.54 24.06 -9.49
CA GLY A 134 -3.89 25.30 -10.18
C GLY A 134 -4.41 26.41 -9.25
N SER A 135 -4.37 26.23 -7.93
CA SER A 135 -4.75 27.28 -6.95
C SER A 135 -3.82 28.50 -6.94
N GLY A 136 -2.67 28.43 -7.62
CA GLY A 136 -1.68 29.51 -7.66
C GLY A 136 -0.78 29.60 -6.42
N GLY A 137 -0.86 28.63 -5.50
CA GLY A 137 -0.02 28.57 -4.29
C GLY A 137 1.44 28.18 -4.52
N VAL A 138 1.77 27.68 -5.72
CA VAL A 138 3.13 27.27 -6.13
C VAL A 138 3.43 27.76 -7.55
N PRO A 139 4.71 27.86 -7.96
CA PRO A 139 5.07 28.17 -9.34
C PRO A 139 4.52 27.13 -10.32
N PHE A 140 4.11 27.56 -11.52
CA PHE A 140 3.51 26.67 -12.54
C PHE A 140 4.37 25.46 -12.89
N TRP A 141 5.71 25.60 -12.93
CA TRP A 141 6.60 24.46 -13.21
C TRP A 141 6.46 23.36 -12.15
N TYR A 142 6.17 23.72 -10.89
CA TYR A 142 6.09 22.80 -9.77
C TYR A 142 4.84 21.92 -9.86
N GLU A 143 3.75 22.42 -10.45
CA GLU A 143 2.51 21.67 -10.64
C GLU A 143 2.75 20.34 -11.37
N PHE A 144 3.73 20.31 -12.28
CA PHE A 144 4.18 19.11 -12.96
C PHE A 144 5.50 18.56 -12.40
N GLY A 145 6.41 19.43 -11.95
CA GLY A 145 7.70 19.06 -11.38
C GLY A 145 7.58 18.20 -10.11
N GLN A 146 6.51 18.38 -9.32
CA GLN A 146 6.25 17.60 -8.12
C GLN A 146 6.21 16.09 -8.35
N PHE A 147 5.79 15.60 -9.53
CA PHE A 147 5.79 14.16 -9.83
C PHE A 147 7.21 13.60 -9.93
N LEU A 148 8.10 14.32 -10.63
CA LEU A 148 9.50 13.92 -10.73
C LEU A 148 10.19 13.99 -9.37
N LEU A 149 9.96 15.08 -8.62
CA LEU A 149 10.49 15.23 -7.27
C LEU A 149 9.98 14.13 -6.33
N PHE A 150 8.71 13.75 -6.43
CA PHE A 150 8.13 12.63 -5.69
C PHE A 150 8.82 11.32 -6.05
N VAL A 151 9.01 11.01 -7.33
CA VAL A 151 9.67 9.76 -7.76
C VAL A 151 11.10 9.71 -7.22
N LEU A 152 11.87 10.80 -7.35
CA LEU A 152 13.24 10.87 -6.83
C LEU A 152 13.28 10.69 -5.31
N PHE A 153 12.38 11.36 -4.58
CA PHE A 153 12.27 11.22 -3.12
C PHE A 153 11.89 9.80 -2.72
N SER A 154 10.79 9.29 -3.28
CA SER A 154 10.23 7.98 -2.94
C SER A 154 11.22 6.86 -3.27
N ASP A 155 11.81 6.88 -4.47
CA ASP A 155 12.79 5.86 -4.89
C ASP A 155 14.05 5.87 -4.01
N THR A 156 14.51 7.06 -3.60
CA THR A 156 15.62 7.20 -2.64
C THR A 156 15.27 6.57 -1.30
N CYS A 157 14.13 6.93 -0.71
CA CYS A 157 13.70 6.36 0.56
C CYS A 157 13.52 4.84 0.46
N MET A 158 12.93 4.37 -0.63
CA MET A 158 12.60 2.96 -0.83
C MET A 158 13.83 2.10 -1.02
N TYR A 159 14.81 2.54 -1.81
CA TYR A 159 16.08 1.84 -1.92
C TYR A 159 16.74 1.60 -0.55
N TRP A 160 16.85 2.67 0.26
CA TRP A 160 17.52 2.58 1.56
C TRP A 160 16.70 1.82 2.60
N LEU A 161 15.38 2.03 2.66
CA LEU A 161 14.49 1.26 3.53
C LEU A 161 14.56 -0.22 3.18
N HIS A 162 14.38 -0.56 1.90
CA HIS A 162 14.41 -1.94 1.45
C HIS A 162 15.75 -2.61 1.78
N ARG A 163 16.87 -1.96 1.45
CA ARG A 163 18.22 -2.47 1.80
C ARG A 163 18.41 -2.64 3.31
N THR A 164 17.81 -1.77 4.13
CA THR A 164 17.83 -1.86 5.60
C THR A 164 17.01 -3.05 6.11
N PHE A 165 15.86 -3.34 5.51
CA PHE A 165 15.05 -4.54 5.80
C PHE A 165 15.77 -5.85 5.46
N HIS A 166 16.82 -5.80 4.63
CA HIS A 166 17.69 -6.96 4.36
C HIS A 166 18.85 -7.14 5.34
N ILE A 167 18.99 -6.27 6.34
CA ILE A 167 19.93 -6.51 7.45
C ILE A 167 19.39 -7.68 8.29
N ASN A 168 20.26 -8.62 8.68
CA ASN A 168 19.91 -9.89 9.32
C ASN A 168 18.79 -9.82 10.38
N TYR A 169 18.80 -8.81 11.26
CA TYR A 169 17.79 -8.66 12.29
C TYR A 169 16.40 -8.36 11.71
N LEU A 170 16.27 -7.29 10.92
CA LEU A 170 14.99 -6.88 10.31
C LEU A 170 14.52 -7.89 9.27
N PHE A 171 15.44 -8.52 8.55
CA PHE A 171 15.11 -9.56 7.58
C PHE A 171 14.41 -10.72 8.26
N ASN A 172 15.00 -11.28 9.31
CA ASN A 172 14.40 -12.43 10.01
C ASN A 172 13.13 -12.05 10.78
N LEU A 173 13.03 -10.80 11.26
CA LEU A 173 11.86 -10.32 11.99
C LEU A 173 10.65 -10.09 11.07
N MET A 174 10.86 -9.51 9.88
CA MET A 174 9.76 -8.97 9.06
C MET A 174 9.87 -9.37 7.59
N HIS A 175 11.00 -9.08 6.93
CA HIS A 175 11.11 -9.17 5.47
C HIS A 175 11.21 -10.59 4.92
N LYS A 176 11.62 -11.56 5.74
CA LYS A 176 11.70 -12.98 5.36
C LYS A 176 10.34 -13.53 4.95
N LYS A 177 9.25 -13.06 5.57
CA LYS A 177 7.89 -13.48 5.20
C LYS A 177 7.56 -13.07 3.78
N HIS A 178 7.93 -11.85 3.38
CA HIS A 178 7.77 -11.40 2.00
C HIS A 178 8.59 -12.26 1.01
N HIS A 179 9.85 -12.56 1.37
CA HIS A 179 10.77 -13.38 0.56
C HIS A 179 10.46 -14.88 0.53
N GLN A 180 9.45 -15.35 1.26
CA GLN A 180 9.09 -16.77 1.24
C GLN A 180 8.60 -17.21 -0.15
N TYR A 181 8.04 -16.29 -0.94
CA TYR A 181 7.54 -16.54 -2.29
C TYR A 181 8.63 -16.26 -3.34
N ILE A 182 9.59 -17.19 -3.49
CA ILE A 182 10.73 -17.07 -4.43
C ILE A 182 10.27 -16.95 -5.90
N ILE A 183 9.12 -17.54 -6.22
CA ILE A 183 8.45 -17.44 -7.52
C ILE A 183 7.16 -16.64 -7.27
N PRO A 184 7.27 -15.31 -7.12
CA PRO A 184 6.12 -14.48 -6.75
C PRO A 184 5.05 -14.53 -7.84
N THR A 185 3.80 -14.41 -7.42
CA THR A 185 2.70 -14.02 -8.33
C THR A 185 2.25 -12.60 -8.01
N PRO A 186 1.41 -11.95 -8.84
CA PRO A 186 0.84 -10.64 -8.52
C PRO A 186 0.15 -10.58 -7.15
N PHE A 187 -0.31 -11.72 -6.62
CA PHE A 187 -0.95 -11.78 -5.30
C PHE A 187 0.04 -11.71 -4.12
N SER A 188 1.34 -11.85 -4.35
CA SER A 188 2.38 -11.70 -3.32
C SER A 188 2.75 -10.24 -3.04
N ALA A 189 2.25 -9.30 -3.85
CA ALA A 189 2.63 -7.89 -3.83
C ALA A 189 2.42 -7.17 -2.49
N TYR A 190 1.51 -7.65 -1.64
CA TYR A 190 1.29 -7.12 -0.30
C TYR A 190 1.57 -8.14 0.81
N ALA A 191 2.13 -9.30 0.50
CA ALA A 191 2.34 -10.41 1.45
C ALA A 191 3.54 -10.18 2.41
N PHE A 192 3.64 -8.96 2.93
CA PHE A 192 4.60 -8.49 3.93
C PHE A 192 4.11 -8.78 5.36
N ASP A 193 4.98 -8.53 6.34
CA ASP A 193 4.51 -8.24 7.69
C ASP A 193 3.73 -6.90 7.70
N PRO A 194 2.61 -6.76 8.45
CA PRO A 194 1.82 -5.53 8.40
C PRO A 194 2.58 -4.26 8.82
N LEU A 195 3.50 -4.36 9.78
CA LEU A 195 4.30 -3.20 10.21
C LEU A 195 5.36 -2.87 9.15
N GLU A 196 5.89 -3.86 8.47
CA GLU A 196 6.80 -3.66 7.33
C GLU A 196 6.08 -2.97 6.18
N ALA A 197 4.89 -3.46 5.80
CA ALA A 197 4.07 -2.83 4.77
C ALA A 197 3.81 -1.35 5.11
N TYR A 198 3.51 -1.05 6.38
CA TYR A 198 3.34 0.32 6.84
C TYR A 198 4.61 1.15 6.65
N ILE A 199 5.76 0.70 7.17
CA ILE A 199 7.04 1.44 7.07
C ILE A 199 7.44 1.66 5.61
N MET A 200 7.34 0.63 4.78
CA MET A 200 7.66 0.68 3.34
C MET A 200 6.68 1.60 2.58
N SER A 201 5.46 1.81 3.07
CA SER A 201 4.51 2.75 2.44
C SER A 201 4.72 4.22 2.81
N LEU A 202 5.47 4.52 3.88
CA LEU A 202 5.63 5.88 4.39
C LEU A 202 6.14 6.90 3.36
N PRO A 203 7.09 6.59 2.46
CA PRO A 203 7.56 7.57 1.47
C PRO A 203 6.46 8.14 0.59
N ILE A 204 5.42 7.35 0.28
CA ILE A 204 4.27 7.79 -0.53
C ILE A 204 3.50 8.92 0.14
N TYR A 205 3.42 8.91 1.48
CA TYR A 205 2.67 9.89 2.25
C TYR A 205 3.55 11.04 2.74
N ALA A 206 4.79 10.74 3.12
CA ALA A 206 5.72 11.68 3.74
C ALA A 206 6.00 12.90 2.86
N TYR A 207 6.00 12.74 1.52
CA TYR A 207 6.22 13.84 0.60
C TYR A 207 5.29 15.03 0.88
N SER A 208 3.98 14.78 1.06
CA SER A 208 2.98 15.82 1.35
C SER A 208 3.14 16.52 2.71
N PHE A 209 3.89 15.94 3.65
CA PHE A 209 4.21 16.59 4.93
C PHE A 209 5.48 17.43 4.84
N LEU A 210 6.42 17.03 3.98
CA LEU A 210 7.70 17.70 3.81
C LEU A 210 7.61 18.86 2.81
N TRP A 211 6.92 18.66 1.69
CA TRP A 211 6.80 19.61 0.59
C TRP A 211 5.34 19.82 0.16
N PRO A 212 5.01 20.96 -0.47
CA PRO A 212 3.71 21.16 -1.08
C PRO A 212 3.40 20.04 -2.08
N MET A 213 2.21 19.49 -2.03
CA MET A 213 1.75 18.50 -3.01
C MET A 213 0.30 18.76 -3.37
N SER A 214 -0.05 18.75 -4.65
CA SER A 214 -1.46 18.89 -5.01
C SER A 214 -2.24 17.65 -4.59
N ARG A 215 -3.51 17.82 -4.20
CA ARG A 215 -4.39 16.69 -3.82
C ARG A 215 -4.54 15.69 -4.95
N GLU A 216 -4.61 16.18 -6.17
CA GLU A 216 -4.69 15.40 -7.40
C GLU A 216 -3.40 14.61 -7.62
N ALA A 217 -2.23 15.24 -7.46
CA ALA A 217 -0.96 14.54 -7.57
C ALA A 217 -0.83 13.45 -6.49
N GLN A 218 -1.20 13.74 -5.24
CA GLN A 218 -1.19 12.76 -4.15
C GLN A 218 -2.05 11.53 -4.49
N LEU A 219 -3.24 11.73 -5.07
CA LEU A 219 -4.10 10.64 -5.49
C LEU A 219 -3.51 9.86 -6.68
N ILE A 220 -2.98 10.55 -7.68
CA ILE A 220 -2.36 9.93 -8.85
C ILE A 220 -1.15 9.08 -8.43
N VAL A 221 -0.24 9.62 -7.62
CA VAL A 221 0.93 8.84 -7.17
C VAL A 221 0.52 7.68 -6.27
N PHE A 222 -0.51 7.84 -5.44
CA PHE A 222 -1.03 6.75 -4.62
C PHE A 222 -1.54 5.60 -5.49
N VAL A 223 -2.44 5.89 -6.45
CA VAL A 223 -2.99 4.85 -7.34
C VAL A 223 -1.91 4.22 -8.21
N THR A 224 -1.06 5.03 -8.86
CA THR A 224 -0.01 4.52 -9.75
C THR A 224 1.04 3.72 -9.00
N THR A 225 1.41 4.10 -7.78
CA THR A 225 2.31 3.30 -6.94
C THR A 225 1.68 1.96 -6.57
N ASN A 226 0.39 1.92 -6.25
CA ASN A 226 -0.30 0.65 -5.95
C ASN A 226 -0.40 -0.26 -7.19
N ILE A 227 -0.62 0.30 -8.38
CA ILE A 227 -0.55 -0.45 -9.66
C ILE A 227 0.86 -1.02 -9.83
N TRP A 228 1.87 -0.16 -9.70
CA TRP A 228 3.28 -0.52 -9.87
C TRP A 228 3.70 -1.64 -8.91
N THR A 229 3.31 -1.57 -7.64
CA THR A 229 3.58 -2.62 -6.65
C THR A 229 3.07 -3.98 -7.09
N ILE A 230 1.87 -4.07 -7.69
CA ILE A 230 1.34 -5.36 -8.19
C ILE A 230 2.10 -5.80 -9.45
N LEU A 231 2.38 -4.89 -10.36
CA LEU A 231 3.10 -5.19 -11.60
C LEU A 231 4.54 -5.64 -11.36
N LEU A 232 5.22 -5.14 -10.32
CA LEU A 232 6.59 -5.54 -9.94
C LEU A 232 6.70 -7.01 -9.48
N HIS A 233 5.59 -7.60 -9.04
CA HIS A 233 5.52 -8.99 -8.58
C HIS A 233 4.89 -9.90 -9.63
N ASP A 234 4.57 -9.35 -10.79
CA ASP A 234 4.17 -10.09 -11.96
C ASP A 234 5.43 -10.60 -12.66
N ASN A 235 5.56 -11.92 -12.81
CA ASN A 235 6.81 -12.60 -13.21
C ASN A 235 7.19 -12.39 -14.69
N ARG A 236 7.01 -11.19 -15.25
CA ARG A 236 7.77 -10.80 -16.45
C ARG A 236 9.20 -10.48 -16.02
N ASP A 237 10.18 -10.60 -16.92
CA ASP A 237 11.61 -10.41 -16.65
C ASP A 237 11.90 -9.06 -15.98
N GLN A 238 11.80 -9.06 -14.66
CA GLN A 238 11.71 -7.84 -13.89
C GLN A 238 12.80 -7.87 -12.82
N PHE A 239 13.44 -6.72 -12.75
CA PHE A 239 14.34 -6.27 -11.73
C PHE A 239 14.06 -6.86 -10.33
N HIS A 240 12.80 -6.84 -9.88
CA HIS A 240 12.40 -7.34 -8.56
C HIS A 240 12.26 -8.88 -8.47
N THR A 241 11.99 -9.58 -9.57
CA THR A 241 12.03 -11.06 -9.57
C THR A 241 13.46 -11.58 -9.36
N VAL A 242 14.47 -10.86 -9.89
CA VAL A 242 15.89 -11.14 -9.58
C VAL A 242 16.13 -11.00 -8.08
N HIS A 243 15.58 -9.95 -7.47
CA HIS A 243 15.68 -9.68 -6.04
C HIS A 243 15.11 -10.83 -5.17
N HIS A 244 13.89 -11.32 -5.47
CA HIS A 244 13.31 -12.49 -4.77
C HIS A 244 14.17 -13.76 -4.89
N LYS A 245 14.97 -13.89 -5.95
CA LYS A 245 15.88 -15.03 -6.16
C LYS A 245 17.26 -14.80 -5.58
N ASN A 246 17.65 -13.56 -5.35
CA ASN A 246 18.90 -13.16 -4.73
C ASN A 246 18.71 -11.86 -3.94
N VAL A 247 18.52 -12.02 -2.63
CA VAL A 247 18.22 -10.96 -1.66
C VAL A 247 19.30 -9.87 -1.52
N LYS A 248 20.42 -9.98 -2.23
CA LYS A 248 21.52 -9.00 -2.21
C LYS A 248 21.49 -8.01 -3.38
N LEU A 249 20.56 -8.16 -4.32
CA LEU A 249 20.55 -7.44 -5.59
C LEU A 249 19.21 -6.73 -5.80
N ASN A 250 19.20 -5.63 -6.56
CA ASN A 250 18.00 -4.96 -7.09
C ASN A 250 16.98 -4.50 -6.02
N PHE A 251 17.36 -3.53 -5.19
CA PHE A 251 16.52 -3.01 -4.11
C PHE A 251 15.57 -1.87 -4.53
N GLY A 252 15.87 -1.17 -5.63
CA GLY A 252 15.08 -0.03 -6.13
C GLY A 252 13.63 -0.38 -6.47
N GLN A 253 12.77 0.64 -6.42
CA GLN A 253 11.34 0.47 -6.69
C GLN A 253 10.97 0.90 -8.10
N PHE A 254 11.25 2.16 -8.47
CA PHE A 254 10.89 2.74 -9.76
C PHE A 254 12.11 2.85 -10.67
N LEU A 255 13.26 3.21 -10.11
CA LEU A 255 14.51 3.43 -10.84
C LEU A 255 15.57 2.41 -10.42
N THR A 256 16.53 2.18 -11.31
CA THR A 256 17.72 1.35 -11.03
C THR A 256 18.91 2.20 -10.57
N LEU A 257 18.72 3.52 -10.44
CA LEU A 257 19.76 4.50 -10.17
C LEU A 257 20.56 4.16 -8.91
N TRP A 258 19.87 3.93 -7.79
CA TRP A 258 20.52 3.63 -6.53
C TRP A 258 21.17 2.26 -6.50
N ASP A 259 20.67 1.29 -7.26
CA ASP A 259 21.33 -0.01 -7.41
C ASP A 259 22.62 0.08 -8.19
N HIS A 260 22.70 0.93 -9.22
CA HIS A 260 23.96 1.20 -9.91
C HIS A 260 24.95 1.92 -8.99
N LEU A 261 24.51 2.96 -8.28
CA LEU A 261 25.37 3.72 -7.36
C LEU A 261 25.81 2.89 -6.16
N GLY A 262 24.92 2.07 -5.62
CA GLY A 262 25.14 1.23 -4.44
C GLY A 262 25.78 -0.13 -4.72
N GLY A 263 26.07 -0.43 -5.99
CA GLY A 263 26.73 -1.67 -6.43
C GLY A 263 25.87 -2.93 -6.27
N THR A 264 24.55 -2.79 -6.31
CA THR A 264 23.57 -3.87 -6.10
C THR A 264 22.76 -4.21 -7.35
N TYR A 265 23.03 -3.52 -8.47
CA TYR A 265 22.35 -3.76 -9.75
C TYR A 265 22.75 -5.11 -10.36
N ALA A 266 21.75 -5.86 -10.79
CA ALA A 266 21.88 -7.03 -11.64
C ALA A 266 20.85 -6.98 -12.77
N ASP A 267 21.37 -7.08 -13.99
CA ASP A 267 20.57 -7.15 -15.20
C ASP A 267 19.73 -8.45 -15.24
N PRO A 268 18.38 -8.36 -15.35
CA PRO A 268 17.53 -9.53 -15.35
C PRO A 268 17.82 -10.53 -16.48
N GLU A 269 18.05 -10.05 -17.70
CA GLU A 269 18.29 -10.92 -18.86
C GLU A 269 19.54 -11.77 -18.66
N ARG A 270 20.65 -11.13 -18.26
CA ARG A 270 21.91 -11.82 -17.94
C ARG A 270 21.77 -12.76 -16.75
N TYR A 271 21.07 -12.34 -15.70
CA TYR A 271 20.86 -13.16 -14.50
C TYR A 271 20.13 -14.47 -14.85
N PHE A 272 19.08 -14.39 -15.68
CA PHE A 272 18.31 -15.56 -16.11
C PHE A 272 18.98 -16.36 -17.24
N ALA A 273 19.77 -15.74 -18.11
CA ALA A 273 20.58 -16.44 -19.11
C ALA A 273 21.66 -17.32 -18.44
N GLY A 274 22.41 -16.77 -17.47
CA GLY A 274 23.47 -17.50 -16.76
C GLY A 274 22.95 -18.72 -15.97
N LYS A 275 21.68 -18.73 -15.54
CA LYS A 275 21.05 -19.92 -14.95
C LYS A 275 20.60 -20.96 -15.98
N ARG A 276 20.26 -20.57 -17.20
CA ARG A 276 19.88 -21.49 -18.28
C ARG A 276 21.08 -22.30 -18.79
N GLU A 277 22.27 -21.70 -18.82
CA GLU A 277 23.52 -22.38 -19.18
C GLU A 277 24.07 -23.29 -18.06
N GLY A 278 23.67 -23.05 -16.80
CA GLY A 278 24.11 -23.81 -15.63
C GLY A 278 23.41 -25.15 -15.37
N THR A 279 22.44 -25.55 -16.21
CA THR A 279 21.69 -26.84 -16.09
C THR A 279 22.14 -27.90 -17.08
N VAL A 280 23.42 -27.93 -17.45
CA VAL A 280 24.06 -29.09 -18.09
C VAL A 280 25.29 -29.48 -17.29
N LYS A 281 25.09 -30.18 -16.17
CA LYS A 281 26.02 -31.24 -15.72
C LYS A 281 25.22 -32.35 -15.05
N SER A 282 25.11 -33.44 -15.80
CA SER A 282 24.85 -34.86 -15.47
C SER A 282 24.22 -35.20 -14.12
#